data_AF-A0A251WGA6-F1
#
_entry.id   AF-A0A251WGA6-F1
#
_cell.length_a   1.000
_cell.length_b   1.000
_cell.length_c   1.000
_cell.angle_alpha   90.00
_cell.angle_beta   90.00
_cell.angle_gamma   90.00
#
_symmetry.space_group_name_H-M   'P 1'
#
loop_
_entity.id
_entity.type
_entity.pdbx_description
1 polymer ?
#
loop_
_entity_poly.entity_id
_entity_poly.type
_entity_poly.pdbx_seq_one_letter_code
_entity_poly.pdbx_strand_id
1 'polypeptide(L)'
;MTMRVLPRLVIAGLMVGSLLLPLASPARAEKFACDDLVEMANSLDELSNAMESGVEIKQDSPEDQALRSVVDALSDAAKIEGNQALYDAVEEMDQAWHAMDRSGFVAAVDRVTAIFDGLRANECPAK
;
A
#
# COMPACT_ATOMS: atom_id res chain seq x y z
N MET A 1 55.96 -47.04 -11.44
CA MET A 1 56.29 -45.87 -12.27
C MET A 1 55.71 -46.11 -13.66
N THR A 2 54.56 -45.52 -13.95
CA THR A 2 53.96 -45.50 -15.30
C THR A 2 53.00 -44.32 -15.36
N MET A 3 53.51 -43.22 -15.92
CA MET A 3 52.72 -42.06 -16.32
C MET A 3 51.72 -42.46 -17.40
N ARG A 4 50.47 -42.05 -17.28
CA ARG A 4 49.55 -41.92 -18.41
C ARG A 4 48.94 -40.52 -18.40
N VAL A 5 49.31 -39.80 -19.45
CA VAL A 5 48.90 -38.44 -19.80
C VAL A 5 47.45 -38.50 -20.26
N LEU A 6 46.57 -37.68 -19.68
CA LEU A 6 45.21 -37.47 -20.18
C LEU A 6 45.19 -36.27 -21.14
N PRO A 7 44.59 -36.39 -22.33
CA PRO A 7 44.50 -35.28 -23.28
C PRO A 7 43.44 -34.27 -22.86
N ARG A 8 43.79 -33.00 -23.07
CA ARG A 8 42.90 -31.83 -23.01
C ARG A 8 41.94 -31.81 -24.20
N LEU A 9 40.80 -31.12 -23.99
CA LEU A 9 39.95 -30.44 -24.99
C LEU A 9 39.12 -31.40 -25.87
N VAL A 10 37.87 -31.20 -26.28
CA VAL A 10 36.98 -30.04 -26.57
C VAL A 10 35.54 -30.62 -26.48
N ILE A 11 34.46 -29.90 -26.17
CA ILE A 11 33.42 -29.38 -27.09
C ILE A 11 32.27 -28.96 -26.15
N ALA A 12 32.09 -27.67 -25.83
CA ALA A 12 31.28 -26.73 -26.62
C ALA A 12 29.90 -27.31 -26.98
N GLY A 13 29.00 -27.40 -25.99
CA GLY A 13 27.58 -27.72 -26.17
C GLY A 13 26.72 -26.64 -25.53
N LEU A 14 26.76 -25.42 -26.09
CA LEU A 14 25.82 -24.35 -25.81
C LEU A 14 24.46 -24.73 -26.42
N MET A 15 23.65 -25.49 -25.68
CA MET A 15 22.23 -25.63 -25.97
C MET A 15 21.56 -24.31 -25.60
N VAL A 16 21.54 -23.37 -26.55
CA VAL A 16 20.69 -22.18 -26.53
C VAL A 16 19.25 -22.67 -26.73
N GLY A 17 18.66 -23.20 -25.66
CA GLY A 17 17.23 -23.38 -25.57
C GLY A 17 16.61 -22.01 -25.36
N SER A 18 16.17 -21.37 -26.44
CA SER A 18 15.35 -20.15 -26.39
C SER A 18 14.03 -20.46 -25.69
N LEU A 19 14.04 -20.45 -24.35
CA LEU A 19 12.85 -20.18 -23.56
C LEU A 19 12.45 -18.75 -23.86
N LEU A 20 11.53 -18.59 -24.81
CA LEU A 20 10.64 -17.44 -24.88
C LEU A 20 9.78 -17.46 -23.61
N LEU A 21 10.37 -16.99 -22.51
CA LEU A 21 9.60 -16.53 -21.35
C LEU A 21 8.66 -15.45 -21.89
N PRO A 22 7.34 -15.60 -21.77
CA PRO A 22 6.48 -14.44 -21.86
C PRO A 22 6.97 -13.51 -20.75
N LEU A 23 7.55 -12.38 -21.16
CA LEU A 23 7.71 -11.21 -20.30
C LEU A 23 6.29 -10.89 -19.84
N ALA A 24 5.88 -11.47 -18.71
CA ALA A 24 4.75 -10.98 -17.96
C ALA A 24 5.16 -9.55 -17.61
N SER A 25 4.68 -8.59 -18.40
CA SER A 25 4.72 -7.19 -18.02
C SER A 25 4.23 -7.15 -16.58
N PRO A 26 5.01 -6.62 -15.62
CA PRO A 26 4.49 -6.46 -14.27
C PRO A 26 3.20 -5.67 -14.45
N ALA A 27 2.09 -6.22 -13.98
CA ALA A 27 0.87 -5.44 -13.82
C ALA A 27 1.30 -4.26 -12.93
N ARG A 28 1.49 -3.08 -13.54
CA ARG A 28 1.58 -1.86 -12.76
C ARG A 28 0.25 -1.81 -12.04
N ALA A 29 0.28 -1.85 -10.72
CA ALA A 29 -0.87 -1.46 -9.93
C ALA A 29 -1.31 -0.11 -10.49
N GLU A 30 -2.50 -0.06 -11.07
CA GLU A 30 -3.02 1.21 -11.56
C GLU A 30 -3.27 2.09 -10.35
N LYS A 31 -2.78 3.32 -10.42
CA LYS A 31 -3.10 4.34 -9.43
C LYS A 31 -4.60 4.58 -9.39
N PHE A 32 -5.09 5.08 -8.27
CA PHE A 32 -6.49 5.39 -8.06
C PHE A 32 -7.01 6.35 -9.13
N ALA A 33 -8.25 6.11 -9.56
CA ALA A 33 -8.95 7.09 -10.38
C ALA A 33 -9.28 8.32 -9.54
N CYS A 34 -9.43 9.47 -10.20
CA CYS A 34 -9.74 10.72 -9.53
C CYS A 34 -11.01 10.69 -8.69
N ASP A 35 -12.04 9.98 -9.17
CA ASP A 35 -13.30 9.85 -8.43
C ASP A 35 -13.10 8.98 -7.18
N ASP A 36 -12.26 7.94 -7.24
CA ASP A 36 -11.91 7.10 -6.08
C ASP A 36 -11.17 7.92 -5.00
N LEU A 37 -10.20 8.76 -5.42
CA LEU A 37 -9.47 9.64 -4.50
C LEU A 37 -10.41 10.60 -3.76
N VAL A 38 -11.44 11.13 -4.46
CA VAL A 38 -12.46 12.01 -3.85
C VAL A 38 -13.33 11.24 -2.86
N GLU A 39 -13.81 10.07 -3.24
CA GLU A 39 -14.68 9.24 -2.39
C GLU A 39 -13.95 8.81 -1.12
N MET A 40 -12.68 8.41 -1.24
CA MET A 40 -11.85 8.05 -0.09
C MET A 40 -11.62 9.25 0.85
N ALA A 41 -11.23 10.40 0.31
CA ALA A 41 -11.01 11.60 1.13
C ALA A 41 -12.28 12.02 1.89
N ASN A 42 -13.44 12.04 1.22
CA ASN A 42 -14.71 12.37 1.86
C ASN A 42 -15.10 11.34 2.93
N SER A 43 -14.93 10.05 2.64
CA SER A 43 -15.25 8.97 3.60
C SER A 43 -14.40 9.05 4.85
N LEU A 44 -13.12 9.43 4.70
CA LEU A 44 -12.20 9.62 5.83
C LEU A 44 -12.52 10.88 6.63
N ASP A 45 -12.91 11.97 5.98
CA ASP A 45 -13.40 13.18 6.66
C ASP A 45 -14.67 12.88 7.48
N GLU A 46 -15.61 12.12 6.92
CA GLU A 46 -16.80 11.65 7.63
C GLU A 46 -16.45 10.77 8.83
N LEU A 47 -15.47 9.86 8.68
CA LEU A 47 -14.97 9.03 9.78
C LEU A 47 -14.34 9.87 10.89
N SER A 48 -13.49 10.85 10.54
CA SER A 48 -12.86 11.77 11.48
C SER A 48 -13.92 12.51 12.30
N ASN A 49 -14.89 13.12 11.62
CA ASN A 49 -16.02 13.83 12.24
C ASN A 49 -16.85 12.90 13.15
N ALA A 50 -17.13 11.67 12.73
CA ALA A 50 -17.85 10.70 13.54
C ALA A 50 -17.07 10.36 14.83
N MET A 51 -15.76 10.19 14.73
CA MET A 51 -14.89 9.93 15.89
C MET A 51 -14.81 11.09 16.86
N GLU A 52 -14.73 12.32 16.36
CA GLU A 52 -14.82 13.53 17.20
C GLU A 52 -16.17 13.64 17.91
N SER A 53 -17.25 13.19 17.27
CA SER A 53 -18.61 13.24 17.81
C SER A 53 -18.90 12.22 18.93
N GLY A 54 -17.98 11.29 19.19
CA GLY A 54 -18.05 10.39 20.35
C GLY A 54 -17.93 8.90 20.04
N VAL A 55 -17.52 8.48 18.84
CA VAL A 55 -17.15 7.08 18.61
C VAL A 55 -15.89 6.76 19.42
N GLU A 56 -15.99 5.80 20.33
CA GLU A 56 -14.86 5.32 21.12
C GLU A 56 -14.14 4.19 20.37
N ILE A 57 -12.80 4.19 20.43
CA ILE A 57 -12.03 3.00 20.05
C ILE A 57 -12.06 2.07 21.26
N LYS A 58 -12.86 1.01 21.14
CA LYS A 58 -13.04 0.03 22.21
C LYS A 58 -12.75 -1.36 21.67
N GLN A 59 -11.71 -1.97 22.21
CA GLN A 59 -11.28 -3.31 21.83
C GLN A 59 -12.46 -4.31 21.72
N ASP A 60 -12.44 -5.08 20.62
CA ASP A 60 -13.40 -6.13 20.28
C ASP A 60 -14.84 -5.64 20.04
N SER A 61 -15.06 -4.33 19.93
CA SER A 61 -16.37 -3.79 19.53
C SER A 61 -16.59 -3.90 18.00
N PRO A 62 -17.85 -3.81 17.53
CA PRO A 62 -18.12 -3.71 16.10
C PRO A 62 -17.42 -2.52 15.44
N GLU A 63 -17.31 -1.40 16.15
CA GLU A 63 -16.62 -0.19 15.70
C GLU A 63 -15.11 -0.45 15.57
N ASP A 64 -14.49 -1.13 16.52
CA ASP A 64 -13.07 -1.52 16.48
C ASP A 64 -12.74 -2.37 15.25
N GLN A 65 -13.60 -3.33 14.90
CA GLN A 65 -13.45 -4.13 13.69
C GLN A 65 -13.60 -3.31 12.40
N ALA A 66 -14.50 -2.33 12.41
CA ALA A 66 -14.67 -1.41 11.28
C ALA A 66 -13.44 -0.51 11.12
N LEU A 67 -12.91 0.05 12.21
CA LEU A 67 -11.70 0.87 12.20
C LEU A 67 -10.48 0.07 11.71
N ARG A 68 -10.33 -1.17 12.19
CA ARG A 68 -9.30 -2.09 11.68
C ARG A 68 -9.41 -2.30 10.17
N SER A 69 -10.62 -2.54 9.67
CA SER A 69 -10.85 -2.76 8.24
C SER A 69 -10.50 -1.53 7.40
N VAL A 70 -10.72 -0.33 7.94
CA VAL A 70 -10.28 0.93 7.32
C VAL A 70 -8.75 1.01 7.27
N VAL A 71 -8.06 0.73 8.39
CA VAL A 71 -6.58 0.73 8.44
C VAL A 71 -6.00 -0.27 7.44
N ASP A 72 -6.53 -1.49 7.39
CA ASP A 72 -6.09 -2.53 6.45
C ASP A 72 -6.29 -2.08 4.99
N ALA A 73 -7.46 -1.53 4.66
CA ALA A 73 -7.76 -1.03 3.31
C ALA A 73 -6.85 0.14 2.91
N LEU A 74 -6.57 1.06 3.82
CA LEU A 74 -5.67 2.19 3.58
C LEU A 74 -4.21 1.74 3.44
N SER A 75 -3.80 0.68 4.15
CA SER A 75 -2.47 0.09 3.99
C SER A 75 -2.28 -0.47 2.59
N ASP A 76 -3.31 -1.14 2.05
CA ASP A 76 -3.30 -1.64 0.69
C ASP A 76 -3.35 -0.50 -0.34
N ALA A 77 -4.14 0.54 -0.09
CA ALA A 77 -4.15 1.76 -0.89
C ALA A 77 -2.77 2.43 -0.96
N ALA A 78 -2.07 2.55 0.18
CA ALA A 78 -0.72 3.10 0.24
C ALA A 78 0.28 2.31 -0.61
N LYS A 79 0.18 0.97 -0.59
CA LYS A 79 1.02 0.08 -1.41
C LYS A 79 0.73 0.23 -2.90
N ILE A 80 -0.55 0.35 -3.27
CA ILE A 80 -0.99 0.53 -4.65
C ILE A 80 -0.47 1.86 -5.21
N GLU A 81 -0.61 2.95 -4.45
CA GLU A 81 -0.11 4.27 -4.86
C GLU A 81 1.41 4.37 -4.86
N GLY A 82 2.10 3.49 -4.12
CA GLY A 82 3.53 3.58 -3.91
C GLY A 82 3.95 4.89 -3.23
N ASN A 83 3.05 5.46 -2.42
CA ASN A 83 3.24 6.74 -1.75
C ASN A 83 3.72 6.52 -0.31
N GLN A 84 5.01 6.82 -0.05
CA GLN A 84 5.60 6.65 1.28
C GLN A 84 4.93 7.51 2.36
N ALA A 85 4.54 8.74 2.03
CA ALA A 85 3.87 9.60 3.00
C ALA A 85 2.50 9.04 3.41
N LEU A 86 1.77 8.43 2.45
CA LEU A 86 0.52 7.73 2.73
C LEU A 86 0.77 6.50 3.60
N TYR A 87 1.83 5.74 3.31
CA TYR A 87 2.22 4.59 4.12
C TYR A 87 2.51 4.98 5.57
N ASP A 88 3.34 6.01 5.78
CA ASP A 88 3.71 6.48 7.13
C ASP A 88 2.49 6.98 7.91
N ALA A 89 1.57 7.71 7.24
CA ALA A 89 0.35 8.20 7.87
C ALA A 89 -0.61 7.06 8.27
N VAL A 90 -0.71 6.00 7.45
CA VAL A 90 -1.49 4.81 7.77
C VAL A 90 -0.83 4.00 8.89
N GLU A 91 0.50 3.95 8.96
CA GLU A 91 1.21 3.31 10.08
C GLU A 91 0.96 4.06 11.40
N GLU A 92 0.94 5.39 11.39
CA GLU A 92 0.55 6.19 12.56
C GLU A 92 -0.91 5.91 12.98
N MET A 93 -1.80 5.74 12.00
CA MET A 93 -3.20 5.37 12.24
C MET A 93 -3.33 3.99 12.89
N ASP A 94 -2.59 2.99 12.38
CA ASP A 94 -2.53 1.63 12.94
C ASP A 94 -1.98 1.62 14.38
N GLN A 95 -0.90 2.36 14.62
CA GLN A 95 -0.32 2.50 15.96
C GLN A 95 -1.30 3.14 16.95
N ALA A 96 -2.00 4.19 16.54
CA ALA A 96 -2.99 4.85 17.38
C ALA A 96 -4.20 3.94 17.67
N TRP A 97 -4.66 3.17 16.68
CA TRP A 97 -5.69 2.16 16.84
C TRP A 97 -5.29 1.10 17.87
N HIS A 98 -4.10 0.51 17.72
CA HIS A 98 -3.56 -0.46 18.67
C HIS A 98 -3.38 0.09 20.09
N ALA A 99 -3.06 1.37 20.22
CA ALA A 99 -2.94 2.06 21.50
C ALA A 99 -4.29 2.49 22.10
N MET A 100 -5.42 2.28 21.40
CA MET A 100 -6.74 2.81 21.75
C MET A 100 -6.72 4.35 21.90
N ASP A 101 -5.80 5.01 21.20
CA ASP A 101 -5.64 6.46 21.21
C ASP A 101 -6.55 7.10 20.16
N ARG A 102 -7.77 7.44 20.58
CA ARG A 102 -8.74 8.10 19.70
C ARG A 102 -8.20 9.39 19.09
N SER A 103 -7.54 10.22 19.88
CA SER A 103 -7.00 11.51 19.40
C SER A 103 -5.90 11.30 18.37
N GLY A 104 -4.98 10.36 18.61
CA GLY A 104 -3.95 9.99 17.66
C GLY A 104 -4.54 9.43 16.37
N PHE A 105 -5.60 8.62 16.48
CA PHE A 105 -6.25 8.03 15.31
C PHE A 105 -6.94 9.10 14.45
N VAL A 106 -7.70 10.02 15.07
CA VAL A 106 -8.33 11.16 14.35
C VAL A 106 -7.26 11.99 13.63
N ALA A 107 -6.18 12.35 14.33
CA ALA A 107 -5.10 13.13 13.72
C ALA A 107 -4.43 12.39 12.54
N ALA A 108 -4.30 11.07 12.62
CA ALA A 108 -3.77 10.25 11.54
C ALA A 108 -4.75 10.17 10.35
N VAL A 109 -6.07 10.03 10.60
CA VAL A 109 -7.11 10.09 9.56
C VAL A 109 -7.03 11.42 8.80
N ASP A 110 -6.98 12.54 9.51
CA ASP A 110 -6.88 13.86 8.88
C ASP A 110 -5.63 13.99 7.99
N ARG A 111 -4.51 13.41 8.43
CA ARG A 111 -3.27 13.37 7.66
C ARG A 111 -3.40 12.52 6.39
N VAL A 112 -4.03 11.35 6.50
CA VAL A 112 -4.34 10.48 5.34
C VAL A 112 -5.24 11.21 4.35
N THR A 113 -6.31 11.87 4.83
CA THR A 113 -7.22 12.68 4.00
C THR A 113 -6.47 13.79 3.26
N ALA A 114 -5.60 14.53 3.94
CA ALA A 114 -4.80 15.59 3.33
C ALA A 114 -3.86 15.05 2.22
N ILE A 115 -3.35 13.82 2.38
CA ILE A 115 -2.52 13.18 1.35
C ILE A 115 -3.36 12.80 0.13
N PHE A 116 -4.56 12.24 0.32
CA PHE A 116 -5.48 11.96 -0.79
C PHE A 116 -5.89 13.25 -1.53
N ASP A 117 -6.17 14.33 -0.81
CA ASP A 117 -6.43 15.64 -1.40
C ASP A 117 -5.24 16.16 -2.21
N GLY A 118 -4.02 15.97 -1.71
CA GLY A 118 -2.79 16.30 -2.42
C GLY A 118 -2.59 15.46 -3.68
N LEU A 119 -2.84 14.16 -3.61
CA LEU A 119 -2.81 13.26 -4.77
C LEU A 119 -3.83 13.72 -5.82
N ARG A 120 -5.07 13.97 -5.41
CA ARG A 120 -6.11 14.52 -6.29
C ARG A 120 -5.68 15.83 -6.94
N ALA A 121 -5.15 16.78 -6.17
CA ALA A 121 -4.71 18.07 -6.72
C ALA A 121 -3.57 17.95 -7.75
N ASN A 122 -2.73 16.93 -7.63
CA ASN A 122 -1.59 16.70 -8.52
C ASN A 122 -1.94 15.85 -9.74
N GLU A 123 -2.83 14.87 -9.57
CA GLU A 123 -3.09 13.82 -10.57
C GLU A 123 -4.40 14.04 -11.34
N CYS A 124 -5.29 14.88 -10.81
CA CYS A 124 -6.60 15.14 -11.41
C CYS A 124 -6.65 16.53 -12.03
N PRO A 125 -6.88 16.65 -13.34
CA PRO A 125 -7.04 17.96 -13.96
C PRO A 125 -8.26 18.67 -13.37
N ALA A 126 -8.09 19.94 -12.98
CA ALA A 126 -9.20 20.80 -12.63
C ALA A 126 -10.17 20.86 -13.82
N LYS A 127 -11.42 20.44 -13.61
CA LYS A 127 -12.48 20.55 -14.61
C LYS A 127 -12.88 22.00 -14.82
#